data_AF-A0A2Z6M7T3-F1
#
_entry.id   AF-A0A2Z6M7T3-F1
#
_cell.length_a   1.000
_cell.length_b   1.000
_cell.length_c   1.000
_cell.angle_alpha   90.00
_cell.angle_beta   90.00
_cell.angle_gamma   90.00
#
_symmetry.space_group_name_H-M   'P 1'
#
loop_
_entity.id
_entity.type
_entity.pdbx_description
1 polymer ?
#
loop_
_entity_poly.entity_id
_entity_poly.type
_entity_poly.pdbx_seq_one_letter_code
_entity_poly.pdbx_strand_id
1 'polypeptide(L)' 'MVDLRASIDEHSCWSIGHGRNVHAWTNCWIAPGLCITNLDVVILAAMINVTVAELVDAAGSWNWLILQD' A
#
# COMPACT_ATOMS: atom_id res chain seq x y z
N MET A 1 15.50 8.04 -3.76
CA MET A 1 14.60 6.99 -4.27
C MET A 1 14.14 6.21 -3.06
N VAL A 2 12.85 6.24 -2.73
CA VAL A 2 12.30 5.54 -1.56
C VAL A 2 12.16 4.06 -1.93
N ASP A 3 12.75 3.17 -1.15
CA ASP A 3 12.47 1.74 -1.26
C ASP A 3 11.13 1.47 -0.57
N LEU A 4 10.08 1.40 -1.39
CA LEU A 4 8.71 1.13 -0.95
C LEU A 4 8.61 -0.19 -0.19
N ARG A 5 9.39 -1.21 -0.57
CA ARG A 5 9.32 -2.53 0.05
C ARG A 5 9.85 -2.48 1.48
N ALA A 6 11.04 -1.93 1.68
CA ALA A 6 11.62 -1.75 3.00
C ALA A 6 10.73 -0.85 3.88
N SER A 7 10.18 0.22 3.30
CA SER A 7 9.31 1.17 4.03
C SER A 7 8.00 0.52 4.50
N ILE A 8 7.40 -0.33 3.66
CA ILE A 8 6.20 -1.09 4.00
C ILE A 8 6.51 -2.07 5.12
N ASP A 9 7.56 -2.88 5.00
CA ASP A 9 7.91 -3.89 6.01
C ASP A 9 8.28 -3.27 7.37
N GLU A 10 8.94 -2.10 7.39
CA GLU A 10 9.35 -1.41 8.62
C GLU A 10 8.23 -0.63 9.32
N HIS A 11 7.20 -0.19 8.58
CA HIS A 11 6.19 0.73 9.10
C HIS A 11 4.75 0.22 9.03
N SER A 12 4.51 -0.98 8.49
CA SER A 12 3.16 -1.55 8.40
C SER A 12 2.66 -2.05 9.77
N CYS A 13 2.18 -1.14 10.60
CA CYS A 13 1.53 -1.42 11.88
C CYS A 13 0.00 -1.34 11.71
N TRP A 14 -0.61 -2.21 10.91
CA TRP A 14 -2.07 -2.18 10.66
C TRP A 14 -2.67 -3.58 10.77
N SER A 15 -3.93 -3.65 11.19
CA SER A 15 -4.71 -4.88 11.14
C SER A 15 -5.58 -4.89 9.89
N ILE A 16 -5.76 -6.06 9.28
CA ILE A 16 -6.54 -6.27 8.03
C ILE A 16 -7.90 -5.56 8.09
N GLY A 17 -8.54 -5.56 9.27
CA GLY A 17 -9.82 -4.88 9.51
C GLY A 17 -9.79 -3.37 9.24
N HIS A 18 -8.70 -2.67 9.60
CA HIS A 18 -8.54 -1.25 9.31
C HIS A 18 -8.23 -1.00 7.83
N GLY A 19 -7.46 -1.87 7.19
CA GLY A 19 -7.03 -1.70 5.80
C GLY A 19 -8.14 -1.73 4.75
N ARG A 20 -9.35 -2.20 5.11
CA ARG A 20 -10.53 -2.21 4.22
C ARG A 20 -11.09 -0.82 3.93
N ASN A 21 -10.81 0.17 4.78
CA ASN A 21 -11.29 1.54 4.63
C ASN A 21 -10.16 2.53 4.31
N VAL A 22 -8.97 2.02 4.00
CA VAL A 22 -7.77 2.83 3.70
C VAL A 22 -7.45 2.63 2.23
N HIS A 23 -7.46 3.70 1.44
CA HIS A 23 -7.03 3.62 0.05
C HIS A 23 -5.52 3.49 -0.02
N ALA A 24 -5.04 2.50 -0.79
CA ALA A 24 -3.63 2.13 -0.82
C ALA A 24 -2.71 3.27 -1.29
N TRP A 25 -3.21 4.20 -2.09
CA TRP A 25 -2.38 5.17 -2.79
C TRP A 25 -2.52 6.61 -2.30
N THR A 26 -3.71 6.98 -1.84
CA THR A 26 -4.09 8.35 -1.48
C THR A 26 -4.12 8.57 0.03
N ASN A 27 -4.17 7.50 0.83
CA ASN A 27 -4.01 7.60 2.28
C ASN A 27 -2.56 7.36 2.67
N CYS A 28 -2.13 8.05 3.73
CA CYS A 28 -0.79 7.95 4.25
C CYS A 28 -0.77 6.88 5.36
N TRP A 29 -0.62 5.62 4.96
CA TRP A 29 -0.67 4.44 5.85
C TRP A 29 0.69 3.77 6.08
N ILE A 30 1.70 4.13 5.27
CA ILE A 30 3.09 3.69 5.44
C ILE A 30 3.81 4.60 6.44
N ALA A 31 3.80 5.91 6.21
CA ALA A 31 4.40 6.87 7.12
C ALA A 31 3.57 8.17 7.18
N PRO A 32 3.64 8.94 8.27
CA PRO A 32 2.95 10.23 8.36
C PRO A 32 3.32 11.16 7.20
N GLY A 33 2.30 11.65 6.49
CA GLY A 33 2.48 12.54 5.33
C GLY A 33 3.02 11.88 4.05
N LEU A 34 3.33 10.58 4.08
CA LEU A 34 3.74 9.81 2.92
C LEU A 34 2.56 9.08 2.31
N CYS A 35 2.05 9.62 1.21
CA CYS A 35 1.05 9.00 0.38
C CYS A 35 1.72 8.57 -0.93
N ILE A 36 1.44 7.34 -1.41
CA ILE A 36 2.15 6.79 -2.58
C ILE A 36 1.93 7.62 -3.84
N THR A 37 0.76 8.24 -4.01
CA THR A 37 0.48 9.20 -5.09
C THR A 37 1.38 10.45 -5.10
N ASN A 38 2.07 10.75 -4.00
CA ASN A 38 3.07 11.82 -3.94
C ASN A 38 4.48 11.35 -4.38
N LEU A 39 4.69 10.04 -4.47
CA LEU A 39 5.87 9.47 -5.09
C LEU A 39 5.60 9.43 -6.61
N ASP A 40 6.61 9.73 -7.42
CA ASP A 40 6.51 9.70 -8.89
C ASP A 40 6.37 8.25 -9.39
N VAL A 41 5.23 7.63 -9.11
CA VAL A 41 4.88 6.25 -9.44
C VAL A 41 3.65 6.22 -10.32
N VAL A 42 3.66 5.33 -11.30
CA VAL A 42 2.53 5.11 -12.19
C VAL A 42 1.61 4.08 -11.56
N ILE A 43 0.39 4.49 -11.24
CA ILE A 43 -0.64 3.59 -10.71
C ILE A 43 -1.58 3.24 -11.84
N LEU A 44 -1.69 1.96 -12.15
CA LEU A 44 -2.60 1.47 -13.18
C LEU A 44 -4.04 1.86 -12.85
N ALA A 45 -4.81 2.28 -13.85
CA ALA A 45 -6.21 2.71 -13.66
C ALA A 45 -7.08 1.64 -12.98
N ALA A 46 -6.81 0.36 -13.25
CA ALA A 46 -7.48 -0.76 -12.61
C ALA A 46 -7.24 -0.83 -11.08
N MET A 47 -6.16 -0.21 -10.61
CA MET A 47 -5.73 -0.26 -9.22
C MET A 47 -6.06 1.01 -8.43
N ILE A 48 -6.53 2.07 -9.08
CA ILE A 48 -6.66 3.40 -8.46
C ILE A 48 -7.53 3.43 -7.20
N ASN A 49 -8.51 2.55 -7.10
CA ASN A 49 -9.46 2.47 -5.98
C ASN A 49 -9.16 1.33 -4.99
N VAL A 50 -8.03 0.63 -5.16
CA VAL A 50 -7.65 -0.50 -4.32
C VAL A 50 -7.36 -0.04 -2.90
N THR A 51 -7.84 -0.81 -1.93
CA THR A 51 -7.61 -0.63 -0.51
C THR A 51 -6.36 -1.39 -0.06
N VAL A 52 -5.81 -1.01 1.09
CA VAL A 52 -4.62 -1.69 1.64
C VAL A 52 -4.90 -3.18 1.89
N ALA A 53 -6.12 -3.52 2.33
CA ALA A 53 -6.53 -4.91 2.57
C ALA A 53 -6.58 -5.78 1.30
N GLU A 54 -6.76 -5.17 0.13
CA GLU A 54 -6.77 -5.88 -1.16
C GLU A 54 -5.36 -6.13 -1.70
N LEU A 55 -4.34 -5.49 -1.11
CA LEU A 55 -2.92 -5.70 -1.44
C LEU A 55 -2.25 -6.79 -0.60
N VAL A 56 -2.97 -7.38 0.36
CA VAL A 56 -2.49 -8.48 1.21
C VAL A 56 -3.29 -9.75 0.99
N ASP A 57 -2.69 -10.89 1.27
CA ASP A 57 -3.35 -12.19 1.24
C ASP A 57 -4.20 -12.45 2.50
N ALA A 58 -4.83 -13.62 2.56
CA ALA A 58 -5.66 -14.03 3.69
C ALA A 58 -4.89 -14.16 5.01
N ALA A 59 -3.56 -14.29 4.97
CA ALA A 59 -2.69 -14.30 6.13
C ALA A 59 -2.21 -12.89 6.54
N GLY A 60 -2.56 -11.85 5.75
CA GLY A 60 -2.11 -10.47 5.95
C GLY A 60 -0.72 -10.20 5.38
N SER A 61 -0.17 -11.10 4.57
CA SER A 61 1.12 -10.91 3.91
C SER A 61 0.94 -10.14 2.61
N TRP A 62 1.85 -9.20 2.32
CA TRP A 62 1.83 -8.41 1.09
C TRP A 62 1.92 -9.27 -0.15
N ASN A 63 1.00 -9.05 -1.09
CA ASN A 63 1.06 -9.66 -2.40
C ASN A 63 2.01 -8.84 -3.29
N TRP A 64 3.30 -9.10 -3.17
CA TRP A 64 4.33 -8.40 -3.94
C TRP A 64 4.20 -8.62 -5.46
N LEU A 65 3.51 -9.66 -5.91
CA LEU A 65 3.23 -9.87 -7.35
C LEU A 65 2.31 -8.78 -7.91
N ILE A 66 1.40 -8.25 -7.08
CA ILE A 66 0.52 -7.13 -7.45
C ILE A 66 1.30 -5.81 -7.51
N LEU A 67 2.43 -5.73 -6.80
CA LEU A 67 3.28 -4.55 -6.70
C LEU A 67 4.52 -4.61 -7.61
N GLN A 68 4.59 -5.60 -8.51
CA GLN A 68 5.65 -5.78 -9.50
C GLN A 68 5.12 -5.39 -10.89
N ASP A 69 5.12 -4.09 -11.20
CA ASP A 69 5.17 -3.56 -12.58
C ASP A 69 5.84 -2.19 -12.57
#